data_AF-A0A5N6T9U5-F1
#
_entry.id   AF-A0A5N6T9U5-F1
#
_cell.length_a   1.000
_cell.length_b   1.000
_cell.length_c   1.000
_cell.angle_alpha   90.00
_cell.angle_beta   90.00
_cell.angle_gamma   90.00
#
_symmetry.space_group_name_H-M   'P 1'
#
loop_
_entity.id
_entity.type
_entity.pdbx_description
1 polymer ?
#
loop_
_entity_poly.entity_id
_entity_poly.type
_entity_poly.pdbx_seq_one_letter_code
_entity_poly.pdbx_strand_id
1 'polypeptide(L)'
;MATEMFIQYLTEQGHNVVKSERKPRKLIQYKDLATAVSRIDNLEFLSDVIPKTTTYKQFKEKKAKEAIREAEIEKGQRTLNGTVPHANGESEHQEELQAIEEKPSKSPRTPVVMHATGAVSTLVVDRTVDNQSKGEDGDVEMIDQ
;
A
#
# COMPACT_ATOMS: atom_id res chain seq x y z
N MET A 1 29.14 15.44 -17.43
CA MET A 1 29.27 16.08 -16.11
C MET A 1 27.92 16.34 -15.42
N ALA A 2 26.91 16.91 -16.10
CA ALA A 2 25.64 17.23 -15.44
C ALA A 2 24.92 15.99 -14.85
N THR A 3 24.88 14.88 -15.61
CA THR A 3 24.24 13.64 -15.17
C THR A 3 24.97 13.01 -13.98
N GLU A 4 26.29 13.06 -13.97
CA GLU A 4 27.15 12.50 -12.94
C GLU A 4 26.99 13.26 -11.62
N MET A 5 26.95 14.60 -11.68
CA MET A 5 26.65 15.45 -10.53
C MET A 5 25.21 15.25 -10.04
N PHE A 6 24.27 15.02 -10.96
CA PHE A 6 22.89 14.71 -10.60
C PHE A 6 22.78 13.38 -9.84
N ILE A 7 23.43 12.31 -10.32
CA ILE A 7 23.41 11.02 -9.62
C ILE A 7 24.09 11.12 -8.25
N GLN A 8 25.17 11.88 -8.13
CA GLN A 8 25.80 12.18 -6.85
C GLN A 8 24.82 12.89 -5.90
N TYR A 9 24.16 13.95 -6.37
CA TYR A 9 23.17 14.70 -5.60
C TYR A 9 22.00 13.81 -5.15
N LEU A 10 21.42 13.02 -6.06
CA LEU A 10 20.32 12.10 -5.76
C LEU A 10 20.71 11.08 -4.68
N THR A 11 21.92 10.52 -4.79
CA THR A 11 22.44 9.55 -3.83
C THR A 11 22.68 10.19 -2.47
N GLU A 12 23.18 11.42 -2.43
CA GLU A 12 23.38 12.20 -1.21
C GLU A 12 22.06 12.53 -0.51
N GLN A 13 21.02 12.93 -1.26
CA GLN A 13 19.69 13.15 -0.71
C GLN A 13 19.10 11.87 -0.10
N GLY A 14 19.24 10.72 -0.78
CA GLY A 14 18.85 9.42 -0.24
C GLY A 14 19.61 9.05 1.02
N HIS A 15 20.92 9.33 1.06
CA HIS A 15 21.76 9.06 2.23
C HIS A 15 21.38 9.90 3.45
N ASN A 16 21.02 11.18 3.26
CA ASN A 16 20.57 12.06 4.32
C ASN A 16 19.27 11.56 4.98
N VAL A 17 18.36 10.97 4.18
CA VAL A 17 17.16 10.31 4.71
C VAL A 17 17.53 9.14 5.61
N VAL A 18 18.49 8.28 5.22
CA VAL A 18 18.94 7.14 6.04
C VAL A 18 19.51 7.60 7.38
N LYS A 19 20.30 8.68 7.37
CA LYS A 19 20.88 9.27 8.59
C LYS A 19 19.82 9.87 9.51
N SER A 20 18.72 10.37 8.95
CA SER A 20 17.60 10.95 9.72
C SER A 20 16.75 9.90 10.45
N GLU A 21 16.88 8.62 10.11
CA GLU A 21 16.14 7.57 10.78
C GLU A 21 16.69 7.28 12.19
N ARG A 22 15.81 6.87 13.11
CA ARG A 22 16.20 6.50 14.47
C ARG A 22 17.27 5.41 14.54
N LYS A 23 17.30 4.50 13.56
CA LYS A 23 18.30 3.44 13.46
C LYS A 23 19.12 3.67 12.19
N PRO A 24 20.30 4.29 12.27
CA PRO A 24 21.11 4.57 11.10
C PRO A 24 21.53 3.26 10.43
N ARG A 25 21.22 3.13 9.14
CA ARG A 25 21.65 2.01 8.31
C ARG A 25 22.90 2.38 7.52
N LYS A 26 23.68 1.37 7.17
CA LYS A 26 24.84 1.53 6.27
C LYS A 26 24.44 1.55 4.79
N LEU A 27 23.32 0.92 4.45
CA LEU A 27 22.84 0.77 3.08
C LEU A 27 21.66 1.71 2.81
N ILE A 28 21.69 2.36 1.66
CA ILE A 28 20.58 3.15 1.12
C ILE A 28 19.57 2.18 0.51
N GLN A 29 18.29 2.33 0.86
CA GLN A 29 17.20 1.54 0.32
C GLN A 29 16.34 2.36 -0.63
N TYR A 30 15.55 1.68 -1.45
CA TYR A 30 14.60 2.34 -2.35
C TYR A 30 13.63 3.28 -1.61
N LYS A 31 13.16 2.88 -0.41
CA LYS A 31 12.29 3.70 0.44
C LYS A 31 12.90 5.08 0.74
N ASP A 32 14.22 5.15 0.86
CA ASP A 32 14.94 6.36 1.22
C ASP A 32 14.99 7.33 0.03
N LEU A 33 15.21 6.82 -1.18
CA LEU A 33 15.12 7.58 -2.43
C LEU A 33 13.69 8.10 -2.67
N ALA A 34 12.69 7.22 -2.56
CA ALA A 34 11.29 7.60 -2.69
C ALA A 34 10.88 8.68 -1.67
N THR A 35 11.43 8.61 -0.46
CA THR A 35 11.21 9.62 0.58
C THR A 35 11.91 10.94 0.26
N ALA A 36 13.14 10.92 -0.28
CA ALA A 36 13.85 12.13 -0.69
C ALA A 36 13.12 12.85 -1.84
N VAL A 37 12.76 12.13 -2.91
CA VAL A 37 11.98 12.63 -4.05
C VAL A 37 10.65 13.25 -3.59
N SER A 38 10.00 12.64 -2.60
CA SER A 38 8.74 13.14 -2.07
C SER A 38 8.79 14.45 -1.29
N ARG A 39 9.99 14.85 -0.85
CA ARG A 39 10.23 15.96 0.08
C ARG A 39 10.92 17.15 -0.58
N ILE A 40 11.61 16.93 -1.70
CA ILE A 40 12.48 17.93 -2.34
C ILE A 40 11.87 18.32 -3.67
N ASP A 41 11.47 19.58 -3.81
CA ASP A 41 10.79 20.10 -5.00
C ASP A 41 11.67 19.96 -6.27
N ASN A 42 12.98 20.16 -6.15
CA ASN A 42 13.91 19.99 -7.27
C ASN A 42 13.99 18.54 -7.80
N LEU A 43 13.46 17.56 -7.06
CA LEU A 43 13.38 16.16 -7.46
C LEU A 43 11.96 15.75 -7.86
N GLU A 44 10.98 16.66 -7.86
CA GLU A 44 9.57 16.36 -8.17
C GLU A 44 9.40 15.69 -9.54
N PHE A 45 10.22 16.06 -10.51
CA PHE A 45 10.22 15.48 -11.85
C PHE A 45 10.49 13.97 -11.88
N LEU A 46 11.02 13.39 -10.79
CA LEU A 46 11.24 11.96 -10.65
C LEU A 46 10.04 11.23 -10.04
N SER A 47 8.96 11.92 -9.66
CA SER A 47 7.81 11.30 -8.98
C SER A 47 7.16 10.16 -9.76
N ASP A 48 7.12 10.27 -11.09
CA ASP A 48 6.60 9.23 -11.98
C ASP A 48 7.56 8.03 -12.11
N VAL A 49 8.87 8.28 -12.03
CA VAL A 49 9.91 7.24 -12.15
C VAL A 49 10.18 6.55 -10.81
N ILE A 50 10.05 7.29 -9.70
CA ILE A 50 10.31 6.84 -8.34
C ILE A 50 9.07 7.12 -7.48
N PRO A 51 8.04 6.25 -7.55
CA PRO A 51 6.84 6.41 -6.75
C PRO A 51 7.07 6.29 -5.24
N LYS A 52 6.25 6.99 -4.45
CA LYS A 52 6.27 6.88 -2.98
C LYS A 52 5.86 5.47 -2.54
N THR A 53 6.59 4.91 -1.59
CA THR A 53 6.28 3.59 -1.02
C THR A 53 5.54 3.69 0.30
N THR A 54 4.68 2.71 0.56
CA THR A 54 4.01 2.53 1.84
C THR A 54 3.97 1.06 2.20
N THR A 55 4.23 0.71 3.47
CA THR A 55 4.11 -0.67 3.92
C THR A 55 2.65 -1.12 3.83
N TYR A 56 2.40 -2.39 3.47
CA TYR A 56 1.04 -2.92 3.33
C TYR A 56 0.14 -2.69 4.57
N LYS A 57 0.71 -2.82 5.77
CA LYS A 57 0.02 -2.48 7.04
C LYS A 57 -0.51 -1.04 7.05
N GLN A 58 0.32 -0.09 6.63
CA GLN A 58 -0.04 1.33 6.56
C GLN A 58 -1.03 1.59 5.43
N PHE A 59 -0.93 0.89 4.31
CA PHE A 59 -1.89 1.01 3.22
C PHE A 59 -3.31 0.61 3.68
N LYS A 60 -3.45 -0.53 4.37
CA LYS A 60 -4.74 -0.95 4.95
C LYS A 60 -5.30 0.08 5.93
N GLU A 61 -4.44 0.62 6.80
CA GLU A 61 -4.84 1.65 7.76
C GLU A 61 -5.25 2.96 7.08
N LYS A 62 -4.49 3.43 6.07
CA LYS A 62 -4.81 4.62 5.29
C LYS A 62 -6.15 4.47 4.57
N LYS A 63 -6.38 3.33 3.91
CA LYS A 63 -7.66 3.03 3.25
C LYS A 63 -8.83 3.03 4.24
N ALA A 64 -8.65 2.46 5.42
CA ALA A 64 -9.67 2.48 6.46
C ALA A 64 -9.95 3.90 6.97
N LYS A 65 -8.92 4.72 7.19
CA LYS A 65 -9.07 6.13 7.60
C LYS A 65 -9.72 6.98 6.52
N GLU A 66 -9.41 6.74 5.26
CA GLU A 66 -10.01 7.43 4.12
C GLU A 66 -11.50 7.11 4.01
N ALA A 67 -11.89 5.83 4.15
CA ALA A 67 -13.30 5.44 4.19
C ALA A 67 -14.09 6.08 5.35
N ILE A 68 -13.45 6.25 6.51
CA ILE A 68 -14.07 6.96 7.65
C ILE A 68 -14.23 8.46 7.34
N ARG A 69 -13.20 9.11 6.79
CA ARG A 69 -13.27 10.53 6.42
C ARG A 69 -14.33 10.80 5.38
N GLU A 70 -14.45 9.95 4.36
CA GLU A 70 -15.48 10.05 3.33
C GLU A 70 -16.89 9.94 3.96
N ALA A 71 -17.08 8.98 4.87
CA ALA A 71 -18.33 8.82 5.60
C ALA A 71 -18.64 9.96 6.60
N GLU A 72 -17.63 10.68 7.10
CA GLU A 72 -17.81 11.88 7.94
C GLU A 72 -18.19 13.12 7.12
N ILE A 73 -17.59 13.28 5.93
CA ILE A 73 -17.88 14.41 5.02
C ILE A 73 -19.34 14.32 4.52
N GLU A 74 -19.86 13.12 4.25
CA GLU A 74 -21.27 12.92 3.85
C GLU A 74 -22.27 13.36 4.93
N LYS A 75 -21.91 13.28 6.22
CA LYS A 75 -22.83 13.55 7.34
C LYS A 75 -22.90 15.03 7.76
N GLY A 76 -22.03 15.90 7.22
CA GLY A 76 -21.79 17.23 7.78
C GLY A 76 -22.18 18.46 6.94
N GLN A 77 -22.37 18.35 5.63
CA GLN A 77 -22.65 19.55 4.80
C GLN A 77 -23.72 19.31 3.72
N ARG A 78 -24.94 19.76 4.04
CA ARG A 78 -26.04 19.96 3.08
C ARG A 78 -26.49 21.42 3.17
N THR A 79 -25.70 22.35 2.63
CA THR A 79 -26.17 23.73 2.46
C THR A 79 -26.78 23.89 1.06
N LEU A 80 -28.10 23.93 1.08
CA LEU A 80 -29.03 24.66 0.20
C LEU A 80 -28.94 24.48 -1.34
N ASN A 81 -30.02 23.86 -1.85
CA ASN A 81 -30.42 23.70 -3.24
C ASN A 81 -30.08 24.88 -4.17
N GLY A 82 -29.29 24.61 -5.21
CA GLY A 82 -29.13 25.48 -6.38
C GLY A 82 -29.90 24.91 -7.57
N THR A 83 -31.02 25.54 -7.88
CA THR A 83 -31.91 25.35 -9.04
C THR A 83 -31.17 25.02 -10.35
N VAL A 84 -31.60 23.93 -11.00
CA VAL A 84 -31.36 23.64 -12.43
C VAL A 84 -32.10 24.66 -13.31
N PRO A 85 -31.43 25.41 -14.21
CA PRO A 85 -32.09 26.01 -15.35
C PRO A 85 -32.17 25.01 -16.49
N HIS A 86 -33.39 24.87 -17.02
CA HIS A 86 -33.72 24.17 -18.26
C HIS A 86 -32.95 24.69 -19.48
N ALA A 87 -32.83 23.79 -20.46
CA ALA A 87 -32.22 23.92 -21.78
C ALA A 87 -32.91 24.93 -22.73
N ASN A 88 -32.17 25.42 -23.75
CA ASN A 88 -32.68 25.56 -25.13
C ASN A 88 -31.59 25.83 -26.20
N GLY A 89 -31.75 25.24 -27.41
CA GLY A 89 -31.09 25.60 -28.69
C GLY A 89 -30.13 24.52 -29.24
N GLU A 90 -30.59 23.47 -29.92
CA GLU A 90 -30.87 23.36 -31.38
C GLU A 90 -29.64 23.52 -32.31
N SER A 91 -29.20 22.41 -32.93
CA SER A 91 -29.01 22.22 -34.39
C SER A 91 -28.12 20.99 -34.69
N GLU A 92 -28.80 19.92 -35.07
CA GLU A 92 -28.50 18.95 -36.15
C GLU A 92 -27.04 18.72 -36.60
N HIS A 93 -26.59 17.46 -36.44
CA HIS A 93 -25.81 16.75 -37.46
C HIS A 93 -26.15 15.24 -37.41
N GLN A 94 -27.07 14.86 -38.29
CA GLN A 94 -27.27 13.54 -38.89
C GLN A 94 -26.41 13.57 -40.19
N GLU A 95 -25.63 12.61 -40.68
CA GLU A 95 -25.57 11.14 -40.76
C GLU A 95 -24.08 10.73 -40.72
N GLU A 96 -23.66 9.52 -40.31
CA GLU A 96 -23.54 8.38 -41.22
C GLU A 96 -23.37 7.06 -40.42
N LEU A 97 -24.22 6.08 -40.71
CA LEU A 97 -24.16 4.71 -40.22
C LEU A 97 -23.13 3.92 -41.02
N GLN A 98 -22.25 3.16 -40.35
CA GLN A 98 -21.93 1.78 -40.79
C GLN A 98 -21.68 0.87 -39.57
N ALA A 99 -22.59 -0.07 -39.41
CA ALA A 99 -22.50 -1.20 -38.49
C ALA A 99 -21.67 -2.32 -39.13
N ILE A 100 -20.72 -2.88 -38.39
CA ILE A 100 -20.28 -4.27 -38.58
C ILE A 100 -20.15 -4.89 -37.19
N GLU A 101 -21.19 -5.66 -36.86
CA GLU A 101 -21.24 -6.66 -35.81
C GLU A 101 -20.56 -7.94 -36.32
N GLU A 102 -19.62 -8.51 -35.55
CA GLU A 102 -19.46 -9.97 -35.48
C GLU A 102 -18.61 -10.38 -34.26
N LYS A 103 -19.27 -10.98 -33.26
CA LYS A 103 -18.65 -12.02 -32.42
C LYS A 103 -18.95 -13.36 -33.10
N PRO A 104 -18.03 -14.34 -33.03
CA PRO A 104 -18.39 -15.46 -32.18
C PRO A 104 -17.24 -16.12 -31.40
N SER A 105 -17.59 -16.57 -30.20
CA SER A 105 -17.22 -17.88 -29.62
C SER A 105 -15.74 -18.16 -29.28
N LYS A 106 -15.46 -18.19 -27.96
CA LYS A 106 -14.76 -19.29 -27.26
C LYS A 106 -14.91 -19.12 -25.74
N SER A 107 -15.97 -19.74 -25.21
CA SER A 107 -16.21 -20.28 -23.86
C SER A 107 -15.31 -19.86 -22.67
N PRO A 108 -15.90 -19.51 -21.51
CA PRO A 108 -15.14 -19.33 -20.26
C PRO A 108 -14.68 -20.69 -19.73
N ARG A 109 -13.36 -20.91 -19.64
CA ARG A 109 -12.81 -22.06 -18.90
C ARG A 109 -12.92 -21.78 -17.41
N THR A 110 -13.81 -22.50 -16.74
CA THR A 110 -13.83 -22.68 -15.29
C THR A 110 -12.52 -23.36 -14.82
N PRO A 111 -12.02 -23.07 -13.61
CA PRO A 111 -10.70 -23.51 -13.16
C PRO A 111 -10.67 -25.02 -12.89
N VAL A 112 -9.62 -25.70 -13.34
CA VAL A 112 -9.34 -27.10 -12.96
C VAL A 112 -8.70 -27.09 -11.57
N VAL A 113 -9.43 -27.64 -10.59
CA VAL A 113 -8.89 -27.95 -9.26
C VAL A 113 -7.99 -29.19 -9.42
N MET A 114 -6.67 -29.02 -9.33
CA MET A 114 -5.77 -30.15 -9.15
C MET A 114 -5.84 -30.61 -7.70
N HIS A 115 -6.64 -31.64 -7.43
CA HIS A 115 -6.50 -32.43 -6.22
C HIS A 115 -5.22 -33.26 -6.37
N ALA A 116 -4.15 -32.88 -5.69
CA ALA A 116 -3.02 -33.77 -5.51
C ALA A 116 -3.48 -34.96 -4.66
N THR A 117 -3.80 -36.07 -5.33
CA THR A 117 -3.90 -37.39 -4.71
C THR A 117 -2.51 -37.77 -4.23
N GLY A 118 -2.32 -37.68 -2.91
CA GLY A 118 -1.07 -38.03 -2.25
C GLY A 118 -1.25 -38.03 -0.74
N ALA A 119 -2.30 -38.68 -0.25
CA ALA A 119 -2.44 -38.94 1.18
C ALA A 119 -1.51 -40.09 1.58
N VAL A 120 -0.47 -39.77 2.36
CA VAL A 120 0.15 -40.68 3.34
C VAL A 120 0.34 -39.83 4.60
N SER A 121 -0.68 -39.76 5.45
CA SER A 121 -0.80 -40.47 6.72
C SER A 121 0.18 -40.01 7.82
N THR A 122 -0.38 -39.21 8.74
CA THR A 122 -0.27 -39.31 10.22
C THR A 122 1.10 -39.62 10.85
N LEU A 123 1.75 -38.58 11.42
CA LEU A 123 2.64 -38.75 12.57
C LEU A 123 1.90 -38.29 13.83
N VAL A 124 1.50 -39.30 14.61
CA VAL A 124 1.02 -39.26 16.00
C VAL A 124 2.08 -38.63 16.93
N VAL A 125 1.74 -37.58 17.68
CA VAL A 125 1.40 -37.54 19.12
C VAL A 125 2.55 -37.89 20.10
N ASP A 126 2.81 -36.90 20.97
CA ASP A 126 3.47 -36.85 22.29
C ASP A 126 4.89 -37.38 22.52
N ARG A 127 5.77 -36.43 22.87
CA ARG A 127 6.74 -36.61 23.96
C ARG A 127 6.48 -35.54 25.01
N THR A 128 5.65 -35.88 25.99
CA THR A 128 5.75 -35.34 27.33
C THR A 128 7.17 -35.59 27.84
N VAL A 129 7.98 -34.53 27.96
CA VAL A 129 9.16 -34.55 28.82
C VAL A 129 8.76 -33.93 30.14
N ASP A 130 8.88 -34.74 31.18
CA ASP A 130 8.48 -34.46 32.55
C ASP A 130 9.07 -33.14 33.06
N ASN A 131 8.19 -32.19 33.35
CA ASN A 131 8.49 -31.02 34.18
C ASN A 131 8.25 -31.41 35.64
N GLN A 132 9.32 -31.78 36.34
CA GLN A 132 9.31 -31.92 37.80
C GLN A 132 10.29 -30.94 38.46
N SER A 133 9.72 -30.17 39.38
CA SER A 133 10.34 -29.50 40.53
C SER A 133 11.19 -28.24 40.29
N LYS A 134 10.57 -27.08 40.48
CA LYS A 134 10.91 -26.18 41.60
C LYS A 134 9.84 -25.09 41.72
N GLY A 135 9.11 -25.15 42.83
CA GLY A 135 8.32 -24.02 43.31
C GLY A 135 9.21 -23.01 44.04
N GLU A 136 8.59 -21.85 44.31
CA GLU A 136 9.03 -20.74 45.16
C GLU A 136 10.02 -19.74 44.54
N ASP A 137 9.50 -18.85 43.68
CA ASP A 137 10.02 -17.48 43.59
C ASP A 137 9.32 -16.65 44.68
N GLY A 138 10.03 -16.40 45.77
CA GLY A 138 9.62 -15.51 46.85
C GLY A 138 9.95 -14.05 46.54
N ASP A 139 8.92 -13.22 46.47
CA ASP A 139 9.03 -11.76 46.52
C ASP A 139 9.41 -11.31 47.94
N VAL A 140 10.62 -10.77 48.18
CA VAL A 140 10.91 -9.88 49.35
C VAL A 140 12.07 -8.88 49.06
N GLU A 141 11.65 -7.64 48.80
CA GLU A 141 12.12 -6.31 49.26
C GLU A 141 13.53 -5.72 49.03
N MET A 142 13.50 -4.40 48.76
CA MET A 142 14.60 -3.48 48.46
C MET A 142 15.49 -3.21 49.67
N ILE A 143 16.80 -3.03 49.44
CA ILE A 143 17.73 -2.54 50.46
C ILE A 143 18.18 -1.11 50.09
N ASP A 144 17.78 -0.16 50.94
CA ASP A 144 18.41 1.16 51.06
C ASP A 144 19.50 1.04 52.14
N GLN A 145 20.74 1.38 51.77
CA GLN A 145 21.76 1.95 52.65
C GLN A 145 22.94 2.51 51.85
#